data_AF-A0A5N6UAJ3-F1
#
_entry.id   AF-A0A5N6UAJ3-F1
#
_cell.length_a   1.000
_cell.length_b   1.000
_cell.length_c   1.000
_cell.angle_alpha   90.00
_cell.angle_beta   90.00
_cell.angle_gamma   90.00
#
_symmetry.space_group_name_H-M   'P 1'
#
loop_
_entity.id
_entity.type
_entity.pdbx_description
1 polymer ?
#
loop_
_entity_poly.entity_id
_entity_poly.type
_entity_poly.pdbx_seq_one_letter_code
_entity_poly.pdbx_strand_id
1 'polypeptide(L)'
;MPTLLDVLTRPNPEFIEKLPDGGSLTSHHMYPQVVGKIGWDDFNYTNLIRMFPILKVELLQDIPEPSKPEGAEKEDWGEESTKAFFWNTTCKVVNLALKQSWYLLHGTSAPPQIVTGDVAKSTNQTDDSRFDPDLAVVRTSRKQFLSPKYENIIPGDVKEATKWNAEIEKDLKPKYDQVFAQMQQYCEQTQQRYAFVITGRELVVIRCRLEPIGSGIGANRARREPRTPPRPSHGRNPSDVTDLSPLSSRVDRMSISGTSFRDDRANIEFAPLERVHIPYSANGPDKLTVRLALWSICMLAAAPGNSTHLQDKYKYPLHSVIQTQHGFFHLSTGVVMQQMPRDAQLVGVPQSPAIADNHSFLAEHVRAAELNTSGTQWIITLKDPTLPRYIASDECRFWSRTRQRWYRLVQGDNRDMTWVEFQSRH
;
A
#
# COMPACT_ATOMS: atom_id res chain seq x y z
N MET A 1 -7.16 23.32 27.67
CA MET A 1 -6.43 23.28 26.39
C MET A 1 -7.17 22.33 25.45
N PRO A 2 -7.10 22.47 24.12
CA PRO A 2 -7.75 21.51 23.23
C PRO A 2 -7.08 20.13 23.35
N THR A 3 -7.88 19.09 23.19
CA THR A 3 -7.38 17.73 22.95
C THR A 3 -6.93 17.57 21.51
N LEU A 4 -6.17 16.50 21.23
CA LEU A 4 -5.82 16.16 19.85
C LEU A 4 -7.08 15.91 18.98
N LEU A 5 -8.12 15.32 19.57
CA LEU A 5 -9.41 15.13 18.91
C LEU A 5 -10.08 16.47 18.57
N ASP A 6 -10.04 17.44 19.47
CA ASP A 6 -10.62 18.77 19.23
C ASP A 6 -9.94 19.44 18.03
N VAL A 7 -8.60 19.34 17.91
CA VAL A 7 -7.86 19.87 16.75
C VAL A 7 -8.27 19.15 15.46
N LEU A 8 -8.27 17.82 15.48
CA LEU A 8 -8.54 17.00 14.29
C LEU A 8 -10.02 17.05 13.85
N THR A 9 -10.92 17.56 14.68
CA THR A 9 -12.35 17.71 14.35
C THR A 9 -12.75 19.15 13.98
N ARG A 10 -11.81 20.09 13.95
CA ARG A 10 -12.07 21.47 13.51
C ARG A 10 -12.61 21.55 12.08
N PRO A 11 -13.37 22.60 11.74
CA PRO A 11 -13.81 22.87 10.38
C PRO A 11 -12.63 22.94 9.41
N ASN A 12 -12.78 22.31 8.24
CA ASN A 12 -11.81 22.48 7.17
C ASN A 12 -11.96 23.88 6.53
N PRO A 13 -10.87 24.45 5.99
CA PRO A 13 -10.95 25.71 5.25
C PRO A 13 -11.90 25.60 4.06
N GLU A 14 -12.56 26.71 3.73
CA GLU A 14 -13.43 26.80 2.56
C GLU A 14 -12.65 26.48 1.28
N PHE A 15 -13.26 25.67 0.41
CA PHE A 15 -12.73 25.30 -0.90
C PHE A 15 -13.84 25.53 -1.93
N ILE A 16 -13.54 26.28 -3.00
CA ILE A 16 -14.52 26.74 -3.97
C ILE A 16 -14.18 26.16 -5.34
N GLU A 17 -15.07 25.33 -5.87
CA GLU A 17 -14.93 24.80 -7.23
C GLU A 17 -15.18 25.89 -8.28
N LYS A 18 -14.22 26.15 -9.17
CA LYS A 18 -14.37 27.12 -10.26
C LYS A 18 -14.42 26.51 -11.66
N LEU A 19 -14.01 25.26 -11.80
CA LEU A 19 -14.04 24.57 -13.08
C LEU A 19 -15.48 24.18 -13.47
N PRO A 20 -15.99 24.62 -14.63
CA PRO A 20 -17.35 24.29 -15.07
C PRO A 20 -17.46 22.84 -15.56
N ASP A 21 -16.41 22.30 -16.19
CA ASP A 21 -16.37 20.93 -16.70
C ASP A 21 -15.05 20.24 -16.31
N GLY A 22 -15.17 19.06 -15.74
CA GLY A 22 -14.01 18.24 -15.35
C GLY A 22 -13.33 17.62 -16.57
N GLY A 23 -12.04 17.90 -16.76
CA GLY A 23 -11.21 17.26 -17.80
C GLY A 23 -11.06 15.74 -17.67
N SER A 24 -10.13 15.16 -18.43
CA SER A 24 -9.87 13.70 -18.38
C SER A 24 -9.22 13.27 -17.07
N LEU A 25 -9.61 12.09 -16.58
CA LEU A 25 -8.90 11.41 -15.49
C LEU A 25 -7.68 10.68 -16.05
N THR A 26 -6.64 10.58 -15.22
CA THR A 26 -5.47 9.76 -15.51
C THR A 26 -5.89 8.29 -15.63
N SER A 27 -5.50 7.66 -16.73
CA SER A 27 -5.73 6.24 -16.96
C SER A 27 -4.55 5.61 -17.69
N HIS A 28 -4.36 4.32 -17.44
CA HIS A 28 -3.37 3.51 -18.14
C HIS A 28 -3.92 2.11 -18.37
N HIS A 29 -3.67 1.52 -19.53
CA HIS A 29 -4.08 0.14 -19.86
C HIS A 29 -3.37 -0.94 -19.01
N MET A 30 -2.37 -0.55 -18.21
CA MET A 30 -1.62 -1.44 -17.32
C MET A 30 -2.14 -1.36 -15.88
N TYR A 31 -3.07 -0.45 -15.58
CA TYR A 31 -3.66 -0.42 -14.25
C TYR A 31 -4.49 -1.68 -14.00
N PRO A 32 -4.47 -2.23 -12.79
CA PRO A 32 -5.29 -3.38 -12.43
C PRO A 32 -6.77 -3.09 -12.64
N GLN A 33 -7.53 -4.13 -12.99
CA GLN A 33 -8.97 -4.02 -13.09
C GLN A 33 -9.61 -3.96 -11.69
N VAL A 34 -10.56 -3.05 -11.52
CA VAL A 34 -11.34 -2.95 -10.28
C VAL A 34 -12.46 -3.99 -10.31
N VAL A 35 -12.26 -5.11 -9.60
CA VAL A 35 -13.22 -6.23 -9.52
C VAL A 35 -14.46 -5.87 -8.70
N GLY A 36 -14.32 -5.04 -7.67
CA GLY A 36 -15.42 -4.61 -6.81
C GLY A 36 -15.02 -3.56 -5.79
N LYS A 37 -16.04 -2.99 -5.11
CA LYS A 37 -15.87 -2.00 -4.04
C LYS A 37 -16.87 -2.30 -2.93
N ILE A 38 -16.42 -2.29 -1.68
CA ILE A 38 -17.24 -2.52 -0.49
C ILE A 38 -16.96 -1.46 0.59
N GLY A 39 -17.88 -1.29 1.54
CA GLY A 39 -17.68 -0.40 2.68
C GLY A 39 -16.60 -0.95 3.62
N TRP A 40 -15.72 -0.08 4.11
CA TRP A 40 -14.77 -0.44 5.16
C TRP A 40 -15.35 -0.11 6.53
N ASP A 41 -16.29 -0.94 6.99
CA ASP A 41 -17.11 -0.66 8.18
C ASP A 41 -16.29 -0.47 9.47
N ASP A 42 -15.11 -1.07 9.53
CA ASP A 42 -14.25 -1.08 10.71
C ASP A 42 -13.45 0.24 10.88
N PHE A 43 -13.27 1.00 9.81
CA PHE A 43 -12.63 2.32 9.82
C PHE A 43 -13.68 3.41 10.06
N ASN A 44 -14.14 3.51 11.30
CA ASN A 44 -15.17 4.46 11.71
C ASN A 44 -14.75 5.25 12.96
N TYR A 45 -15.46 6.36 13.25
CA TYR A 45 -15.19 7.22 14.40
C TYR A 45 -15.08 6.43 15.71
N THR A 46 -16.09 5.61 16.03
CA THR A 46 -16.18 4.87 17.29
C THR A 46 -14.97 3.96 17.51
N ASN A 47 -14.58 3.20 16.49
CA ASN A 47 -13.42 2.32 16.56
C ASN A 47 -12.11 3.10 16.69
N LEU A 48 -11.95 4.19 15.94
CA LEU A 48 -10.74 5.01 15.99
C LEU A 48 -10.54 5.65 17.37
N ILE A 49 -11.60 6.18 17.99
CA ILE A 49 -11.52 6.72 19.36
C ILE A 49 -11.15 5.65 20.39
N ARG A 50 -11.65 4.41 20.23
CA ARG A 50 -11.31 3.29 21.11
C ARG A 50 -9.86 2.84 20.95
N MET A 51 -9.39 2.78 19.71
CA MET A 51 -8.04 2.32 19.37
C MET A 51 -6.95 3.33 19.73
N PHE A 52 -7.26 4.62 19.68
CA PHE A 52 -6.31 5.69 19.93
C PHE A 52 -6.71 6.56 21.13
N PRO A 53 -6.51 6.09 22.38
CA PRO A 53 -6.75 6.88 23.58
C PRO A 53 -6.03 8.24 23.60
N ILE A 54 -4.90 8.34 22.88
CA ILE A 54 -4.13 9.58 22.72
C ILE A 54 -4.97 10.73 22.13
N LEU A 55 -6.03 10.44 21.38
CA LEU A 55 -6.93 11.45 20.84
C LEU A 55 -7.59 12.29 21.94
N LYS A 56 -7.77 11.73 23.15
CA LYS A 56 -8.39 12.41 24.29
C LYS A 56 -7.40 13.13 25.20
N VAL A 57 -6.11 13.08 24.88
CA VAL A 57 -5.06 13.74 25.67
C VAL A 57 -5.07 15.24 25.35
N GLU A 58 -5.08 16.06 26.39
CA GLU A 58 -4.93 17.51 26.27
C GLU A 58 -3.53 17.87 25.73
N LEU A 59 -3.48 18.81 24.80
CA LEU A 59 -2.23 19.29 24.27
C LEU A 59 -1.63 20.38 25.17
N LEU A 60 -0.31 20.33 25.37
CA LEU A 60 0.42 21.39 26.10
C LEU A 60 0.31 22.75 25.40
N GLN A 61 0.25 22.73 24.07
CA GLN A 61 0.05 23.89 23.20
C GLN A 61 -0.88 23.49 22.07
N ASP A 62 -1.71 24.43 21.63
CA ASP A 62 -2.59 24.20 20.49
C ASP A 62 -1.77 24.03 19.20
N ILE A 63 -2.31 23.25 18.27
CA ILE A 63 -1.75 23.14 16.92
C ILE A 63 -2.26 24.33 16.11
N PRO A 64 -1.35 25.18 15.57
CA PRO A 64 -1.75 26.36 14.82
C PRO A 64 -2.46 25.97 13.53
N GLU A 65 -3.60 26.61 13.28
CA GLU A 65 -4.23 26.55 11.97
C GLU A 65 -3.40 27.34 10.94
N PRO A 66 -3.27 26.85 9.70
CA PRO A 66 -2.73 27.63 8.60
C PRO A 66 -3.53 28.92 8.38
N SER A 67 -2.88 29.92 7.78
CA SER A 67 -3.56 31.13 7.32
C SER A 67 -4.79 30.76 6.52
N LYS A 68 -5.90 31.45 6.78
CA LYS A 68 -7.15 31.23 6.05
C LYS A 68 -6.88 31.53 4.56
N PRO A 69 -7.14 30.58 3.64
CA PRO A 69 -6.92 30.82 2.22
C PRO A 69 -7.91 31.87 1.71
N GLU A 70 -7.42 32.81 0.90
CA GLU A 70 -8.19 33.92 0.34
C GLU A 70 -8.03 34.00 -1.18
N GLY A 71 -9.04 34.56 -1.85
CA GLY A 71 -9.04 34.72 -3.31
C GLY A 71 -8.73 33.42 -4.04
N ALA A 72 -7.75 33.47 -4.95
CA ALA A 72 -7.34 32.33 -5.77
C ALA A 72 -6.81 31.14 -4.96
N GLU A 73 -6.35 31.32 -3.72
CA GLU A 73 -5.79 30.22 -2.92
C GLU A 73 -6.84 29.23 -2.43
N LYS A 74 -8.12 29.63 -2.36
CA LYS A 74 -9.24 28.74 -2.00
C LYS A 74 -10.05 28.25 -3.21
N GLU A 75 -9.65 28.64 -4.42
CA GLU A 75 -10.38 28.36 -5.65
C GLU A 75 -9.73 27.21 -6.44
N ASP A 76 -10.54 26.24 -6.85
CA ASP A 76 -10.11 25.13 -7.71
C ASP A 76 -10.11 25.56 -9.17
N TRP A 77 -8.92 25.88 -9.67
CA TRP A 77 -8.63 26.16 -11.08
C TRP A 77 -8.05 24.94 -11.80
N GLY A 78 -8.03 23.77 -11.16
CA GLY A 78 -7.42 22.54 -11.65
C GLY A 78 -6.53 21.84 -10.64
N GLU A 79 -5.91 20.77 -11.12
CA GLU A 79 -5.09 19.84 -10.36
C GLU A 79 -4.02 20.52 -9.48
N GLU A 80 -3.23 21.45 -10.04
CA GLU A 80 -2.16 22.14 -9.31
C GLU A 80 -2.69 23.06 -8.19
N SER A 81 -3.77 23.80 -8.44
CA SER A 81 -4.41 24.61 -7.37
C SER A 81 -5.00 23.73 -6.27
N THR A 82 -5.62 22.60 -6.64
CA THR A 82 -6.19 21.65 -5.66
C THR A 82 -5.08 21.04 -4.79
N LYS A 83 -3.97 20.61 -5.41
CA LYS A 83 -2.79 20.11 -4.71
C LYS A 83 -2.21 21.15 -3.76
N ALA A 84 -1.97 22.36 -4.25
CA ALA A 84 -1.44 23.46 -3.47
C ALA A 84 -2.33 23.80 -2.27
N PHE A 85 -3.66 23.80 -2.45
CA PHE A 85 -4.62 24.03 -1.37
C PHE A 85 -4.49 22.98 -0.26
N PHE A 86 -4.58 21.68 -0.58
CA PHE A 86 -4.52 20.62 0.43
C PHE A 86 -3.16 20.53 1.12
N TRP A 87 -2.09 20.77 0.37
CA TRP A 87 -0.74 20.84 0.93
C TRP A 87 -0.61 21.98 1.94
N ASN A 88 -1.10 23.17 1.59
CA ASN A 88 -0.98 24.36 2.44
C ASN A 88 -1.96 24.42 3.61
N THR A 89 -3.00 23.57 3.60
CA THR A 89 -4.04 23.54 4.63
C THR A 89 -4.01 22.23 5.42
N THR A 90 -4.71 21.21 4.93
CA THR A 90 -4.99 19.94 5.60
C THR A 90 -3.71 19.18 5.97
N CYS A 91 -2.75 19.07 5.03
CA CYS A 91 -1.52 18.31 5.26
C CYS A 91 -0.66 18.92 6.38
N LYS A 92 -0.60 20.25 6.49
CA LYS A 92 0.16 20.93 7.56
C LYS A 92 -0.38 20.60 8.94
N VAL A 93 -1.69 20.71 9.14
CA VAL A 93 -2.34 20.40 10.43
C VAL A 93 -2.16 18.93 10.79
N VAL A 94 -2.40 18.02 9.83
CA VAL A 94 -2.25 16.59 10.07
C VAL A 94 -0.80 16.21 10.39
N ASN A 95 0.19 16.77 9.69
CA ASN A 95 1.60 16.51 9.99
C ASN A 95 2.02 17.02 11.38
N LEU A 96 1.54 18.18 11.82
CA LEU A 96 1.78 18.68 13.17
C LEU A 96 1.11 17.79 14.23
N ALA A 97 -0.12 17.36 13.99
CA ALA A 97 -0.84 16.42 14.84
C ALA A 97 -0.11 15.07 14.94
N LEU A 98 0.37 14.53 13.82
CA LEU A 98 1.18 13.30 13.79
C LEU A 98 2.47 13.46 14.58
N LYS A 99 3.19 14.58 14.40
CA LYS A 99 4.41 14.87 15.17
C LYS A 99 4.16 14.86 16.68
N GLN A 100 3.10 15.55 17.13
CA GLN A 100 2.76 15.64 18.53
C GLN A 100 2.33 14.28 19.10
N SER A 101 1.41 13.57 18.43
CA SER A 101 0.92 12.27 18.89
C SER A 101 2.02 11.21 18.90
N TRP A 102 2.90 11.23 17.89
CA TRP A 102 4.00 10.28 17.79
C TRP A 102 5.03 10.47 18.89
N TYR A 103 5.36 11.73 19.22
CA TYR A 103 6.23 12.04 20.33
C TYR A 103 5.65 11.53 21.66
N LEU A 104 4.35 11.76 21.90
CA LEU A 104 3.67 11.31 23.12
C LEU A 104 3.60 9.78 23.24
N LEU A 105 3.39 9.07 22.12
CA LEU A 105 3.26 7.61 22.12
C LEU A 105 4.58 6.85 22.11
N HIS A 106 5.61 7.41 21.46
CA HIS A 106 6.84 6.66 21.16
C HIS A 106 8.12 7.35 21.66
N GLY A 107 8.04 8.60 22.14
CA GLY A 107 9.21 9.35 22.60
C GLY A 107 10.21 9.69 21.49
N THR A 108 9.82 9.57 20.22
CA THR A 108 10.71 9.83 19.07
C THR A 108 10.21 11.00 18.22
N SER A 109 11.14 11.67 17.53
CA SER A 109 10.86 12.81 16.65
C SER A 109 10.68 12.44 15.17
N ALA A 110 10.50 11.15 14.85
CA ALA A 110 10.39 10.63 13.49
C ALA A 110 8.98 10.05 13.18
N PRO A 111 7.93 10.89 13.18
CA PRO A 111 6.57 10.46 12.86
C PRO A 111 6.43 10.03 11.40
N PRO A 112 5.35 9.32 11.03
CA PRO A 112 4.90 9.34 9.65
C PRO A 112 4.58 10.77 9.20
N GLN A 113 4.82 11.06 7.93
CA GLN A 113 4.61 12.39 7.35
C GLN A 113 3.92 12.27 6.00
N ILE A 114 2.89 13.09 5.77
CA ILE A 114 2.34 13.34 4.46
C ILE A 114 3.31 14.26 3.71
N VAL A 115 3.78 13.82 2.56
CA VAL A 115 4.70 14.51 1.65
C VAL A 115 4.15 14.53 0.24
N THR A 116 4.74 15.32 -0.64
CA THR A 116 4.52 15.23 -2.08
C THR A 116 5.03 13.89 -2.62
N GLY A 117 4.36 13.32 -3.61
CA GLY A 117 4.66 11.96 -4.05
C GLY A 117 6.02 11.77 -4.73
N ASP A 118 6.63 12.86 -5.23
CA ASP A 118 7.99 12.86 -5.76
C ASP A 118 9.06 12.45 -4.72
N VAL A 119 8.82 12.75 -3.44
CA VAL A 119 9.69 12.34 -2.33
C VAL A 119 9.61 10.84 -2.03
N ALA A 120 8.50 10.20 -2.42
CA ALA A 120 8.16 8.84 -2.06
C ALA A 120 8.27 7.84 -3.23
N LYS A 121 8.97 8.23 -4.31
CA LYS A 121 9.13 7.40 -5.50
C LYS A 121 9.83 6.08 -5.21
N SER A 122 9.25 4.97 -5.66
CA SER A 122 9.86 3.64 -5.56
C SER A 122 11.02 3.51 -6.56
N THR A 123 12.04 2.70 -6.26
CA THR A 123 13.19 2.52 -7.18
C THR A 123 12.83 1.88 -8.51
N ASN A 124 11.65 1.28 -8.63
CA ASN A 124 11.17 0.57 -9.81
C ASN A 124 10.02 1.31 -10.52
N GLN A 125 9.77 2.57 -10.17
CA GLN A 125 8.84 3.39 -10.93
C GLN A 125 9.39 3.66 -12.33
N THR A 126 8.48 3.60 -13.29
CA THR A 126 8.70 3.99 -14.68
C THR A 126 8.95 5.51 -14.75
N ASP A 127 9.61 5.99 -15.81
CA ASP A 127 9.69 7.44 -16.08
C ASP A 127 8.32 8.06 -16.45
N ASP A 128 7.28 7.23 -16.58
CA ASP A 128 5.90 7.66 -16.78
C ASP A 128 5.28 8.15 -15.46
N SER A 129 5.02 9.46 -15.40
CA SER A 129 4.47 10.15 -14.23
C SER A 129 3.06 9.70 -13.86
N ARG A 130 2.34 8.98 -14.73
CA ARG A 130 1.04 8.39 -14.40
C ARG A 130 1.15 7.30 -13.32
N PHE A 131 2.36 6.84 -13.02
CA PHE A 131 2.65 5.89 -11.96
C PHE A 131 3.14 6.54 -10.67
N ASP A 132 3.15 7.87 -10.62
CA ASP A 132 3.54 8.63 -9.45
C ASP A 132 2.29 9.17 -8.74
N PRO A 133 2.13 8.86 -7.44
CA PRO A 133 1.05 9.46 -6.67
C PRO A 133 1.30 10.96 -6.49
N ASP A 134 0.23 11.75 -6.30
CA ASP A 134 0.37 13.18 -6.00
C ASP A 134 0.91 13.43 -4.59
N LEU A 135 0.47 12.60 -3.64
CA LEU A 135 0.83 12.64 -2.24
C LEU A 135 1.33 11.25 -1.78
N ALA A 136 2.08 11.23 -0.70
CA ALA A 136 2.47 9.99 -0.07
C ALA A 136 2.62 10.16 1.43
N VAL A 137 2.40 9.09 2.18
CA VAL A 137 2.79 9.03 3.58
C VAL A 137 4.08 8.24 3.67
N VAL A 138 5.10 8.84 4.28
CA VAL A 138 6.42 8.23 4.41
C VAL A 138 6.80 8.04 5.87
N ARG A 139 7.63 7.03 6.12
CA ARG A 139 8.33 6.82 7.39
C ARG A 139 9.81 7.13 7.20
N THR A 140 10.29 8.24 7.75
CA THR A 140 11.72 8.62 7.61
C THR A 140 12.68 7.61 8.23
N SER A 141 12.24 6.91 9.28
CA SER A 141 12.97 5.84 9.95
C SER A 141 12.94 4.49 9.23
N ARG A 142 12.10 4.32 8.20
CA ARG A 142 12.02 3.09 7.42
C ARG A 142 12.53 3.34 6.01
N LYS A 143 13.43 2.46 5.60
CA LYS A 143 13.98 2.45 4.25
C LYS A 143 13.19 1.48 3.40
N GLN A 144 13.00 1.81 2.12
CA GLN A 144 12.46 0.87 1.15
C GLN A 144 13.35 -0.38 1.09
N PHE A 145 12.76 -1.53 0.78
CA PHE A 145 13.51 -2.79 0.71
C PHE A 145 14.73 -2.68 -0.22
N LEU A 146 15.93 -2.85 0.34
CA LEU A 146 17.23 -2.70 -0.33
C LEU A 146 17.48 -1.31 -0.96
N SER A 147 16.79 -0.27 -0.52
CA SER A 147 16.91 1.10 -1.05
C SER A 147 17.12 2.10 0.09
N PRO A 148 18.01 3.09 -0.06
CA PRO A 148 18.20 4.11 0.98
C PRO A 148 17.06 5.12 1.08
N LYS A 149 16.09 5.12 0.15
CA LYS A 149 14.94 6.05 0.12
C LYS A 149 13.92 5.75 1.21
N TYR A 150 13.07 6.73 1.52
CA TYR A 150 11.95 6.58 2.45
C TYR A 150 10.92 5.55 1.96
N GLU A 151 10.45 4.71 2.88
CA GLU A 151 9.33 3.81 2.60
C GLU A 151 8.03 4.60 2.45
N ASN A 152 7.42 4.53 1.26
CA ASN A 152 6.03 4.97 1.06
C ASN A 152 5.10 3.94 1.68
N ILE A 153 4.39 4.34 2.74
CA ILE A 153 3.48 3.48 3.50
C ILE A 153 2.02 3.69 3.14
N ILE A 154 1.68 4.82 2.48
CA ILE A 154 0.34 5.11 1.95
C ILE A 154 0.49 6.03 0.72
N PRO A 155 0.32 5.55 -0.52
CA PRO A 155 0.14 6.43 -1.66
C PRO A 155 -1.18 7.21 -1.56
N GLY A 156 -1.17 8.46 -2.02
CA GLY A 156 -2.33 9.34 -2.01
C GLY A 156 -2.47 10.12 -3.30
N ASP A 157 -3.70 10.47 -3.65
CA ASP A 157 -3.99 11.27 -4.84
C ASP A 157 -4.88 12.46 -4.53
N VAL A 158 -4.72 13.50 -5.34
CA VAL A 158 -5.57 14.69 -5.28
C VAL A 158 -6.38 14.75 -6.58
N LYS A 159 -7.70 14.85 -6.48
CA LYS A 159 -8.57 14.99 -7.65
C LYS A 159 -9.45 16.21 -7.54
N GLU A 160 -9.69 16.84 -8.69
CA GLU A 160 -10.72 17.87 -8.79
C GLU A 160 -12.10 17.22 -8.60
N ALA A 161 -12.92 17.80 -7.73
CA ALA A 161 -14.20 17.21 -7.37
C ALA A 161 -15.19 17.15 -8.55
N THR A 162 -15.01 18.00 -9.56
CA THR A 162 -15.79 17.97 -10.80
C THR A 162 -15.42 16.79 -11.72
N LYS A 163 -14.21 16.22 -11.57
CA LYS A 163 -13.77 15.05 -12.34
C LYS A 163 -14.08 13.72 -11.65
N TRP A 164 -14.14 13.72 -10.33
CA TRP A 164 -14.35 12.50 -9.55
C TRP A 164 -15.12 12.77 -8.25
N ASN A 165 -16.34 12.22 -8.17
CA ASN A 165 -17.24 12.33 -7.02
C ASN A 165 -18.30 11.22 -7.08
N ALA A 166 -19.10 11.09 -6.02
CA ALA A 166 -20.15 10.08 -5.91
C ALA A 166 -21.27 10.15 -6.97
N GLU A 167 -21.51 11.30 -7.62
CA GLU A 167 -22.48 11.42 -8.72
C GLU A 167 -21.95 10.75 -9.98
N ILE A 168 -20.66 10.93 -10.28
CA ILE A 168 -19.97 10.28 -11.41
C ILE A 168 -19.97 8.75 -11.25
N GLU A 169 -19.96 8.21 -10.04
CA GLU A 169 -20.12 6.77 -9.81
C GLU A 169 -21.43 6.22 -10.37
N LYS A 170 -22.52 7.00 -10.24
CA LYS A 170 -23.86 6.60 -10.69
C LYS A 170 -23.98 6.69 -12.21
N ASP A 171 -23.45 7.77 -12.79
CA ASP A 171 -23.67 8.09 -14.21
C ASP A 171 -22.62 7.46 -15.12
N LEU A 172 -21.36 7.38 -14.66
CA LEU A 172 -20.20 6.96 -15.45
C LEU A 172 -19.25 6.07 -14.64
N LYS A 173 -19.78 4.95 -14.13
CA LYS A 173 -19.02 3.99 -13.31
C LYS A 173 -17.62 3.62 -13.88
N PRO A 174 -17.41 3.35 -15.18
CA PRO A 174 -16.07 3.04 -15.70
C PRO A 174 -15.07 4.19 -15.53
N LYS A 175 -15.52 5.44 -15.68
CA LYS A 175 -14.69 6.64 -15.44
C LYS A 175 -14.36 6.76 -13.95
N TYR A 176 -15.36 6.55 -13.10
CA TYR A 176 -15.18 6.58 -11.65
C TYR A 176 -14.18 5.53 -11.14
N ASP A 177 -14.20 4.33 -11.73
CA ASP A 177 -13.32 3.22 -11.36
C ASP A 177 -11.84 3.44 -11.77
N GLN A 178 -11.54 4.37 -12.68
CA GLN A 178 -10.15 4.65 -13.09
C GLN A 178 -9.28 5.13 -11.92
N VAL A 179 -9.83 5.94 -11.01
CA VAL A 179 -9.09 6.41 -9.83
C VAL A 179 -8.78 5.24 -8.89
N PHE A 180 -9.71 4.29 -8.72
CA PHE A 180 -9.44 3.11 -7.90
C PHE A 180 -8.44 2.15 -8.55
N ALA A 181 -8.46 1.99 -9.87
CA ALA A 181 -7.45 1.25 -10.62
C ALA A 181 -6.06 1.87 -10.41
N GLN A 182 -5.97 3.20 -10.43
CA GLN A 182 -4.76 3.94 -10.11
C GLN A 182 -4.29 3.70 -8.66
N MET A 183 -5.21 3.69 -7.69
CA MET A 183 -4.87 3.39 -6.29
C MET A 183 -4.37 1.96 -6.10
N GLN A 184 -4.99 0.97 -6.76
CA GLN A 184 -4.51 -0.41 -6.75
C GLN A 184 -3.11 -0.52 -7.36
N GLN A 185 -2.85 0.17 -8.47
CA GLN A 185 -1.52 0.24 -9.06
C GLN A 185 -0.49 0.79 -8.07
N TYR A 186 -0.79 1.89 -7.37
CA TYR A 186 0.13 2.46 -6.38
C TYR A 186 0.35 1.52 -5.19
N CYS A 187 -0.70 0.89 -4.68
CA CYS A 187 -0.61 -0.14 -3.64
C CYS A 187 0.27 -1.32 -4.08
N GLU A 188 0.15 -1.75 -5.34
CA GLU A 188 1.00 -2.80 -5.90
C GLU A 188 2.46 -2.36 -5.97
N GLN A 189 2.74 -1.16 -6.46
CA GLN A 189 4.12 -0.66 -6.58
C GLN A 189 4.81 -0.50 -5.23
N THR A 190 4.08 0.03 -4.25
CA THR A 190 4.58 0.27 -2.90
C THR A 190 4.50 -0.97 -2.00
N GLN A 191 3.79 -2.01 -2.44
CA GLN A 191 3.41 -3.19 -1.65
C GLN A 191 2.65 -2.84 -0.36
N GLN A 192 1.95 -1.71 -0.34
CA GLN A 192 1.16 -1.25 0.81
C GLN A 192 -0.33 -1.47 0.58
N ARG A 193 -1.04 -1.76 1.66
CA ARG A 193 -2.49 -2.03 1.60
C ARG A 193 -3.37 -0.80 1.65
N TYR A 194 -2.85 0.34 2.07
CA TYR A 194 -3.65 1.55 2.24
C TYR A 194 -3.37 2.54 1.13
N ALA A 195 -4.41 3.27 0.72
CA ALA A 195 -4.30 4.44 -0.13
C ALA A 195 -5.37 5.47 0.28
N PHE A 196 -5.27 6.69 -0.24
CA PHE A 196 -6.35 7.66 -0.11
C PHE A 196 -6.48 8.55 -1.35
N VAL A 197 -7.67 9.11 -1.55
CA VAL A 197 -7.94 10.14 -2.55
C VAL A 197 -8.62 11.30 -1.84
N ILE A 198 -8.17 12.53 -2.06
CA ILE A 198 -8.79 13.72 -1.51
C ILE A 198 -9.25 14.67 -2.62
N THR A 199 -10.44 15.24 -2.42
CA THR A 199 -11.08 16.22 -3.32
C THR A 199 -11.70 17.34 -2.49
N GLY A 200 -12.14 18.41 -3.17
CA GLY A 200 -12.91 19.49 -2.55
C GLY A 200 -14.23 19.08 -1.89
N ARG A 201 -14.75 17.88 -2.19
CA ARG A 201 -16.03 17.37 -1.68
C ARG A 201 -15.87 16.26 -0.65
N GLU A 202 -14.82 15.46 -0.73
CA GLU A 202 -14.63 14.29 0.12
C GLU A 202 -13.19 13.80 0.18
N LEU A 203 -12.89 13.07 1.26
CA LEU A 203 -11.76 12.16 1.39
C LEU A 203 -12.27 10.72 1.27
N VAL A 204 -11.58 9.91 0.47
CA VAL A 204 -11.83 8.48 0.37
C VAL A 204 -10.61 7.71 0.84
N VAL A 205 -10.76 7.00 1.96
CA VAL A 205 -9.71 6.12 2.52
C VAL A 205 -9.94 4.71 2.01
N ILE A 206 -8.88 4.06 1.52
CA ILE A 206 -8.96 2.79 0.79
C ILE A 206 -8.08 1.73 1.46
N ARG A 207 -8.58 0.50 1.55
CA ARG A 207 -7.82 -0.71 1.90
C ARG A 207 -7.92 -1.73 0.76
N CYS A 208 -6.78 -2.04 0.17
CA CYS A 208 -6.59 -3.02 -0.89
C CYS A 208 -6.13 -4.36 -0.31
N ARG A 209 -6.60 -5.46 -0.90
CA ARG A 209 -6.08 -6.81 -0.67
C ARG A 209 -6.00 -7.56 -2.00
N LEU A 210 -5.24 -8.63 -2.00
CA LEU A 210 -5.12 -9.54 -3.13
C LEU A 210 -6.08 -10.71 -2.97
N GLU A 211 -6.32 -11.43 -4.05
CA GLU A 211 -6.97 -12.74 -4.03
C GLU A 211 -6.25 -13.69 -4.99
N PRO A 212 -6.03 -14.95 -4.58
CA PRO A 212 -5.52 -15.97 -5.49
C PRO A 212 -6.56 -16.26 -6.57
N ILE A 213 -6.13 -16.29 -7.83
CA ILE A 213 -6.93 -16.83 -8.92
C ILE A 213 -6.90 -18.35 -8.75
N GLY A 214 -8.07 -18.97 -8.66
CA GLY A 214 -8.16 -20.43 -8.61
C GLY A 214 -7.43 -21.06 -9.80
N SER A 215 -6.73 -22.17 -9.58
CA SER A 215 -6.10 -22.92 -10.66
C SER A 215 -7.17 -23.25 -11.70
N GLY A 216 -7.08 -22.63 -12.88
CA GLY A 216 -8.11 -22.76 -13.90
C GLY A 216 -8.40 -24.22 -14.24
N ILE A 217 -9.58 -24.50 -14.82
CA ILE A 217 -10.13 -25.84 -15.09
C ILE A 217 -9.16 -26.75 -15.91
N GLY A 218 -8.09 -26.18 -16.49
CA GLY A 218 -7.01 -26.89 -17.18
C GLY A 218 -5.84 -27.41 -16.31
N ALA A 219 -5.73 -27.04 -15.03
CA ALA A 219 -4.59 -27.42 -14.18
C ALA A 219 -4.44 -28.94 -13.97
N ASN A 220 -5.55 -29.68 -14.05
CA ASN A 220 -5.57 -31.14 -13.95
C ASN A 220 -5.58 -31.84 -15.32
N ARG A 221 -5.44 -31.12 -16.44
CA ARG A 221 -5.34 -31.75 -17.76
C ARG A 221 -3.91 -32.20 -17.98
N ALA A 222 -3.72 -33.50 -18.23
CA ALA A 222 -2.44 -34.05 -18.62
C ALA A 222 -1.84 -33.25 -19.78
N ARG A 223 -0.62 -32.75 -19.57
CA ARG A 223 0.16 -32.03 -20.57
C ARG A 223 0.29 -32.95 -21.80
N ARG A 224 -0.19 -32.51 -22.97
CA ARG A 224 0.02 -33.26 -24.21
C ARG A 224 1.52 -33.31 -24.47
N GLU A 225 2.12 -34.49 -24.39
CA GLU A 225 3.48 -34.70 -24.83
C GLU A 225 3.58 -34.32 -26.32
N PRO A 226 4.58 -33.51 -26.72
CA PRO A 226 4.83 -33.28 -28.12
C PRO A 226 5.18 -34.63 -28.78
N ARG A 227 4.34 -35.09 -29.70
CA ARG A 227 4.68 -36.25 -30.54
C ARG A 227 5.87 -35.86 -31.41
N THR A 228 7.02 -36.47 -31.14
CA THR A 228 8.18 -36.49 -32.03
C THR A 228 7.94 -37.53 -33.14
N PRO A 229 8.22 -37.25 -34.41
CA PRO A 229 8.72 -36.00 -34.99
C PRO A 229 7.59 -34.99 -35.33
N PRO A 230 7.90 -33.68 -35.33
CA PRO A 230 6.93 -32.64 -35.67
C PRO A 230 6.51 -32.77 -37.13
N ARG A 231 5.21 -32.91 -37.38
CA ARG A 231 4.64 -32.72 -38.72
C ARG A 231 4.63 -31.21 -39.03
N PRO A 232 5.00 -30.78 -40.25
CA PRO A 232 4.93 -29.38 -40.64
C PRO A 232 3.46 -28.91 -40.58
N SER A 233 3.19 -27.93 -39.71
CA SER A 233 1.90 -27.25 -39.66
C SER A 233 1.84 -26.14 -40.72
N HIS A 234 0.63 -25.93 -41.23
CA HIS A 234 0.26 -25.10 -42.38
C HIS A 234 1.08 -23.80 -42.56
N GLY A 235 1.79 -23.74 -43.70
CA GLY A 235 2.40 -22.52 -44.20
C GLY A 235 1.31 -21.48 -44.51
N ARG A 236 1.48 -20.27 -43.98
CA ARG A 236 0.74 -19.10 -44.44
C ARG A 236 1.34 -18.67 -45.78
N ASN A 237 0.55 -18.74 -46.86
CA ASN A 237 0.85 -18.07 -48.11
C ASN A 237 0.79 -16.55 -47.87
N PRO A 238 1.88 -15.79 -48.04
CA PRO A 238 1.82 -14.35 -48.12
C PRO A 238 1.50 -13.96 -49.56
N SER A 239 0.36 -13.32 -49.78
CA SER A 239 0.06 -12.66 -51.06
C SER A 239 0.60 -11.22 -51.02
N ASP A 240 1.67 -11.02 -51.79
CA ASP A 240 2.03 -9.87 -52.62
C ASP A 240 1.86 -8.41 -52.15
N VAL A 241 3.04 -7.83 -51.89
CA VAL A 241 3.64 -6.62 -52.50
C VAL A 241 3.01 -5.25 -52.21
N THR A 242 3.73 -4.47 -51.40
CA THR A 242 4.41 -3.28 -51.95
C THR A 242 5.80 -3.15 -51.33
N ASP A 243 6.80 -3.42 -52.17
CA ASP A 243 8.23 -3.18 -51.95
C ASP A 243 8.53 -1.70 -51.70
N LEU A 244 9.37 -1.39 -50.70
CA LEU A 244 10.65 -0.70 -50.90
C LEU A 244 11.62 -1.09 -49.76
N SER A 245 12.78 -1.61 -50.19
CA SER A 245 13.84 -2.38 -49.52
C SER A 245 14.85 -1.53 -48.70
N PRO A 246 16.07 -2.00 -48.32
CA PRO A 246 16.45 -3.20 -47.55
C PRO A 246 17.58 -2.90 -46.51
N LEU A 247 17.42 -3.27 -45.23
CA LEU A 247 18.55 -3.38 -44.29
C LEU A 247 18.17 -4.25 -43.06
N SER A 248 17.79 -5.52 -43.27
CA SER A 248 17.47 -6.40 -42.14
C SER A 248 17.87 -7.88 -42.30
N SER A 249 18.76 -8.23 -43.21
CA SER A 249 19.12 -9.64 -43.46
C SER A 249 20.15 -10.24 -42.47
N ARG A 250 20.16 -9.82 -41.20
CA ARG A 250 21.07 -10.41 -40.18
C ARG A 250 20.46 -10.72 -38.81
N VAL A 251 19.14 -10.62 -38.62
CA VAL A 251 18.53 -10.90 -37.30
C VAL A 251 17.88 -12.30 -37.19
N ASP A 252 17.76 -13.05 -38.29
CA ASP A 252 17.07 -14.36 -38.32
C ASP A 252 17.86 -15.54 -37.74
N ARG A 253 18.87 -15.31 -36.90
CA ARG A 253 19.57 -16.40 -36.20
C ARG A 253 19.88 -16.06 -34.74
N MET A 254 18.85 -15.84 -33.94
CA MET A 254 18.92 -16.20 -32.52
C MET A 254 17.62 -16.90 -32.11
N SER A 255 17.65 -18.24 -32.17
CA SER A 255 16.70 -19.09 -31.46
C SER A 255 16.86 -18.85 -29.96
N ILE A 256 15.95 -18.07 -29.36
CA ILE A 256 15.78 -18.02 -27.91
C ILE A 256 15.01 -19.29 -27.52
N SER A 257 15.77 -20.37 -27.34
CA SER A 257 15.32 -21.56 -26.61
C SER A 257 15.76 -21.34 -25.16
N GLY A 258 14.84 -20.88 -24.32
CA GLY A 258 15.14 -20.54 -22.93
C GLY A 258 13.94 -19.91 -22.26
N THR A 259 12.83 -20.63 -22.15
CA THR A 259 11.74 -20.25 -21.25
C THR A 259 12.24 -20.44 -19.82
N SER A 260 12.96 -19.43 -19.31
CA SER A 260 13.12 -19.28 -17.87
C SER A 260 11.73 -19.04 -17.31
N PHE A 261 11.36 -19.82 -16.30
CA PHE A 261 10.09 -19.73 -15.60
C PHE A 261 10.00 -18.32 -14.99
N ARG A 262 9.31 -17.40 -15.67
CA ARG A 262 8.81 -16.18 -15.05
C ARG A 262 7.49 -16.57 -14.41
N ASP A 263 7.41 -16.39 -13.10
CA ASP A 263 6.14 -16.43 -12.39
C ASP A 263 5.36 -15.16 -12.80
N ASP A 264 4.69 -15.24 -13.95
CA ASP A 264 4.09 -14.12 -14.70
C ASP A 264 2.85 -13.52 -14.03
N ARG A 265 2.76 -13.50 -12.69
CA ARG A 265 1.60 -12.97 -11.94
C ARG A 265 0.26 -13.65 -12.29
N ALA A 266 0.28 -14.79 -12.98
CA ALA A 266 -0.91 -15.40 -13.58
C ALA A 266 -1.94 -15.94 -12.57
N ASN A 267 -1.67 -15.85 -11.26
CA ASN A 267 -2.49 -16.45 -10.22
C ASN A 267 -2.90 -15.49 -9.09
N ILE A 268 -2.71 -14.16 -9.21
CA ILE A 268 -3.11 -13.22 -8.15
C ILE A 268 -3.74 -11.96 -8.76
N GLU A 269 -4.97 -11.64 -8.33
CA GLU A 269 -5.69 -10.41 -8.68
C GLU A 269 -5.98 -9.56 -7.45
N PHE A 270 -6.47 -8.33 -7.65
CA PHE A 270 -7.00 -7.55 -6.54
C PHE A 270 -8.41 -8.01 -6.21
N ALA A 271 -8.65 -8.24 -4.92
CA ALA A 271 -10.00 -8.47 -4.44
C ALA A 271 -10.81 -7.15 -4.42
N PRO A 272 -12.12 -7.19 -4.13
CA PRO A 272 -12.89 -5.97 -3.92
C PRO A 272 -12.23 -5.05 -2.89
N LEU A 273 -12.01 -3.79 -3.27
CA LEU A 273 -11.41 -2.79 -2.38
C LEU A 273 -12.41 -2.36 -1.31
N GLU A 274 -11.90 -2.12 -0.12
CA GLU A 274 -12.66 -1.56 0.99
C GLU A 274 -12.47 -0.04 1.00
N ARG A 275 -13.55 0.74 1.13
CA ARG A 275 -13.48 2.20 1.12
C ARG A 275 -14.37 2.86 2.17
N VAL A 276 -13.94 4.02 2.66
CA VAL A 276 -14.76 4.94 3.47
C VAL A 276 -14.78 6.30 2.80
N HIS A 277 -15.97 6.85 2.63
CA HIS A 277 -16.19 8.21 2.14
C HIS A 277 -16.41 9.14 3.33
N ILE A 278 -15.61 10.21 3.40
CA ILE A 278 -15.69 11.22 4.45
C ILE A 278 -15.97 12.56 3.78
N PRO A 279 -17.16 13.17 3.98
CA PRO A 279 -17.47 14.48 3.43
C PRO A 279 -16.45 15.52 3.88
N TYR A 280 -15.99 16.38 2.96
CA TYR A 280 -15.05 17.45 3.27
C TYR A 280 -15.63 18.46 4.27
N SER A 281 -16.96 18.63 4.26
CA SER A 281 -17.69 19.44 5.23
C SER A 281 -17.78 18.83 6.64
N ALA A 282 -17.39 17.56 6.83
CA ALA A 282 -17.48 16.90 8.13
C ALA A 282 -16.55 17.56 9.17
N ASN A 283 -17.16 18.09 10.23
CA ASN A 283 -16.50 18.73 11.35
C ASN A 283 -17.32 18.57 12.64
N GLY A 284 -16.65 18.76 13.78
CA GLY A 284 -17.24 18.69 15.11
C GLY A 284 -17.12 17.32 15.79
N PRO A 285 -17.62 17.21 17.03
CA PRO A 285 -17.53 15.99 17.82
C PRO A 285 -18.36 14.86 17.20
N ASP A 286 -18.04 13.62 17.60
CA ASP A 286 -18.76 12.39 17.23
C ASP A 286 -18.83 12.10 15.72
N LYS A 287 -17.97 12.74 14.93
CA LYS A 287 -17.89 12.57 13.48
C LYS A 287 -16.49 12.19 13.04
N LEU A 288 -16.42 11.28 12.07
CA LEU A 288 -15.18 11.02 11.35
C LEU A 288 -14.95 12.19 10.37
N THR A 289 -13.96 13.04 10.66
CA THR A 289 -13.59 14.19 9.83
C THR A 289 -12.42 13.84 8.91
N VAL A 290 -12.16 14.67 7.88
CA VAL A 290 -11.03 14.48 6.94
C VAL A 290 -9.69 14.41 7.68
N ARG A 291 -9.42 15.37 8.57
CA ARG A 291 -8.17 15.43 9.34
C ARG A 291 -8.03 14.24 10.29
N LEU A 292 -9.11 13.85 10.98
CA LEU A 292 -9.10 12.68 11.86
C LEU A 292 -8.86 11.38 11.08
N ALA A 293 -9.50 11.21 9.92
CA ALA A 293 -9.31 10.04 9.06
C ALA A 293 -7.87 9.97 8.52
N LEU A 294 -7.34 11.06 7.97
CA LEU A 294 -5.95 11.13 7.48
C LEU A 294 -4.94 10.85 8.60
N TRP A 295 -5.10 11.49 9.75
CA TRP A 295 -4.24 11.22 10.91
C TRP A 295 -4.32 9.74 11.31
N SER A 296 -5.52 9.18 11.38
CA SER A 296 -5.74 7.80 11.82
C SER A 296 -5.12 6.78 10.86
N ILE A 297 -5.33 6.93 9.55
CA ILE A 297 -4.74 6.00 8.58
C ILE A 297 -3.21 6.09 8.58
N CYS A 298 -2.64 7.29 8.76
CA CYS A 298 -1.19 7.47 8.92
C CYS A 298 -0.67 6.73 10.17
N MET A 299 -1.36 6.84 11.31
CA MET A 299 -0.99 6.13 12.54
C MET A 299 -1.09 4.61 12.38
N LEU A 300 -2.16 4.11 11.73
CA LEU A 300 -2.33 2.69 11.43
C LEU A 300 -1.23 2.14 10.51
N ALA A 301 -0.83 2.91 9.49
CA ALA A 301 0.21 2.51 8.55
C ALA A 301 1.62 2.58 9.17
N ALA A 302 1.82 3.49 10.11
CA ALA A 302 3.10 3.68 10.78
C ALA A 302 3.31 2.76 11.99
N ALA A 303 2.25 2.09 12.46
CA ALA A 303 2.23 1.31 13.69
C ALA A 303 3.47 0.39 13.83
N PRO A 304 4.20 0.46 14.95
CA PRO A 304 5.30 -0.45 15.22
C PRO A 304 4.83 -1.90 15.29
N GLY A 305 5.64 -2.83 14.77
CA GLY A 305 5.39 -4.26 14.95
C GLY A 305 4.18 -4.85 14.22
N ASN A 306 3.54 -4.09 13.33
CA ASN A 306 2.48 -4.59 12.44
C ASN A 306 2.92 -4.54 10.98
N SER A 307 2.37 -5.44 10.15
CA SER A 307 2.49 -5.39 8.71
C SER A 307 1.33 -4.61 8.10
N THR A 308 1.67 -3.63 7.26
CA THR A 308 0.73 -2.87 6.42
C THR A 308 0.85 -3.29 4.97
N HIS A 309 1.53 -4.41 4.73
CA HIS A 309 1.77 -4.89 3.39
C HIS A 309 0.47 -5.39 2.76
N LEU A 310 0.50 -5.39 1.44
CA LEU A 310 -0.55 -5.97 0.62
C LEU A 310 -0.57 -7.50 0.83
N GLN A 311 -1.69 -8.02 1.33
CA GLN A 311 -1.89 -9.44 1.66
C GLN A 311 -3.12 -9.98 0.94
N ASP A 312 -3.26 -11.29 0.89
CA ASP A 312 -4.44 -11.98 0.36
C ASP A 312 -5.66 -11.89 1.31
N LYS A 313 -5.41 -11.78 2.62
CA LYS A 313 -6.45 -11.68 3.64
C LYS A 313 -6.04 -10.83 4.82
N TYR A 314 -6.96 -9.97 5.27
CA TYR A 314 -6.90 -9.33 6.59
C TYR A 314 -7.88 -10.03 7.52
N LYS A 315 -7.38 -11.01 8.28
CA LYS A 315 -8.22 -11.97 9.02
C LYS A 315 -8.95 -11.35 10.21
N TYR A 316 -8.42 -10.27 10.77
CA TYR A 316 -8.89 -9.70 12.02
C TYR A 316 -9.33 -8.24 11.83
N PRO A 317 -10.38 -7.80 12.56
CA PRO A 317 -10.74 -6.41 12.68
C PRO A 317 -9.58 -5.54 13.17
N LEU A 318 -9.64 -4.24 12.90
CA LEU A 318 -8.69 -3.24 13.34
C LEU A 318 -8.53 -3.26 14.85
N HIS A 319 -9.62 -3.39 15.62
CA HIS A 319 -9.59 -3.44 17.08
C HIS A 319 -9.33 -4.86 17.62
N SER A 320 -8.18 -5.42 17.28
CA SER A 320 -7.77 -6.77 17.71
C SER A 320 -6.44 -6.74 18.46
N VAL A 321 -6.29 -7.66 19.42
CA VAL A 321 -5.09 -7.80 20.26
C VAL A 321 -4.61 -9.26 20.30
N ILE A 322 -3.32 -9.45 20.51
CA ILE A 322 -2.73 -10.74 20.88
C ILE A 322 -2.19 -10.68 22.31
N GLN A 323 -2.27 -11.78 23.03
CA GLN A 323 -1.63 -11.90 24.33
C GLN A 323 -0.13 -12.18 24.16
N THR A 324 0.69 -11.43 24.89
CA THR A 324 2.15 -11.57 24.94
C THR A 324 2.60 -11.69 26.39
N GLN A 325 3.88 -12.00 26.62
CA GLN A 325 4.45 -12.02 27.97
C GLN A 325 4.40 -10.65 28.68
N HIS A 326 4.30 -9.56 27.91
CA HIS A 326 4.33 -8.19 28.42
C HIS A 326 2.94 -7.53 28.49
N GLY A 327 1.87 -8.31 28.26
CA GLY A 327 0.49 -7.83 28.21
C GLY A 327 -0.15 -8.06 26.83
N PHE A 328 -1.09 -7.21 26.45
CA PHE A 328 -1.86 -7.29 25.22
C PHE A 328 -1.27 -6.36 24.16
N PHE A 329 -0.75 -6.93 23.07
CA PHE A 329 -0.24 -6.18 21.92
C PHE A 329 -1.39 -5.92 20.94
N HIS A 330 -1.70 -4.65 20.69
CA HIS A 330 -2.75 -4.27 19.77
C HIS A 330 -2.26 -4.30 18.33
N LEU A 331 -2.86 -5.18 17.52
CA LEU A 331 -2.40 -5.50 16.18
C LEU A 331 -2.34 -4.26 15.29
N SER A 332 -3.32 -3.37 15.34
CA SER A 332 -3.35 -2.21 14.44
C SER A 332 -2.58 -0.97 14.90
N THR A 333 -2.32 -0.82 16.20
CA THR A 333 -1.67 0.40 16.74
C THR A 333 -0.24 0.14 17.21
N GLY A 334 0.14 -1.13 17.38
CA GLY A 334 1.47 -1.52 17.87
C GLY A 334 1.68 -1.26 19.36
N VAL A 335 0.66 -0.82 20.09
CA VAL A 335 0.74 -0.49 21.52
C VAL A 335 0.59 -1.76 22.36
N VAL A 336 1.43 -1.89 23.39
CA VAL A 336 1.31 -2.94 24.42
C VAL A 336 0.59 -2.36 25.63
N MET A 337 -0.45 -3.04 26.09
CA MET A 337 -1.27 -2.64 27.25
C MET A 337 -1.27 -3.76 28.30
N GLN A 338 -1.24 -3.39 29.58
CA GLN A 338 -1.26 -4.37 30.66
C GLN A 338 -2.62 -5.08 30.79
N GLN A 339 -3.70 -4.38 30.44
CA GLN A 339 -5.07 -4.89 30.49
C GLN A 339 -5.64 -5.02 29.07
N MET A 340 -6.54 -5.97 28.89
CA MET A 340 -7.24 -6.16 27.63
C MET A 340 -8.11 -4.93 27.36
N PRO A 341 -7.97 -4.28 26.19
CA PRO A 341 -8.82 -3.15 25.84
C PRO A 341 -10.28 -3.59 25.74
N ARG A 342 -11.17 -2.72 26.19
CA ARG A 342 -12.61 -2.95 26.12
C ARG A 342 -13.04 -3.15 24.67
N ASP A 343 -13.85 -4.18 24.43
CA ASP A 343 -14.42 -4.54 23.12
C ASP A 343 -13.38 -4.96 22.06
N ALA A 344 -12.11 -5.14 22.41
CA ALA A 344 -11.10 -5.66 21.49
C ALA A 344 -11.26 -7.18 21.28
N GLN A 345 -10.99 -7.65 20.06
CA GLN A 345 -10.96 -9.08 19.78
C GLN A 345 -9.61 -9.69 20.20
N LEU A 346 -9.63 -10.70 21.08
CA LEU A 346 -8.45 -11.51 21.38
C LEU A 346 -8.17 -12.52 20.26
N VAL A 347 -6.96 -12.49 19.73
CA VAL A 347 -6.49 -13.33 18.63
C VAL A 347 -5.48 -14.35 19.14
N GLY A 348 -5.65 -15.61 18.74
CA GLY A 348 -4.67 -16.67 18.97
C GLY A 348 -3.49 -16.57 18.01
N VAL A 349 -2.27 -16.73 18.53
CA VAL A 349 -1.02 -16.72 17.75
C VAL A 349 -0.47 -18.14 17.64
N PRO A 350 0.02 -18.58 16.47
CA PRO A 350 0.69 -19.87 16.34
C PRO A 350 1.91 -19.96 17.26
N GLN A 351 1.98 -21.02 18.09
CA GLN A 351 3.10 -21.20 19.03
C GLN A 351 4.29 -21.95 18.43
N SER A 352 4.04 -22.84 17.46
CA SER A 352 5.09 -23.65 16.84
C SER A 352 5.61 -22.99 15.56
N PRO A 353 6.94 -22.95 15.34
CA PRO A 353 7.49 -22.53 14.06
C PRO A 353 7.05 -23.46 12.92
N ALA A 354 6.81 -22.89 11.75
CA ALA A 354 6.56 -23.64 10.51
C ALA A 354 7.87 -23.83 9.72
N ILE A 355 7.97 -24.88 8.92
CA ILE A 355 9.09 -25.02 7.97
C ILE A 355 8.80 -24.13 6.76
N ALA A 356 9.78 -23.31 6.38
CA ALA A 356 9.67 -22.45 5.20
C ALA A 356 9.98 -23.22 3.92
N ASP A 357 9.24 -22.90 2.87
CA ASP A 357 9.58 -23.13 1.48
C ASP A 357 9.76 -21.79 0.75
N ASN A 358 10.00 -21.85 -0.56
CA ASN A 358 10.24 -20.65 -1.37
C ASN A 358 9.02 -19.71 -1.50
N HIS A 359 7.82 -20.18 -1.13
CA HIS A 359 6.56 -19.46 -1.32
C HIS A 359 5.89 -19.11 0.02
N SER A 360 6.52 -19.44 1.15
CA SER A 360 5.97 -19.24 2.49
C SER A 360 5.78 -17.77 2.85
N PHE A 361 6.64 -16.88 2.34
CA PHE A 361 6.54 -15.44 2.54
C PHE A 361 7.39 -14.68 1.52
N LEU A 362 7.15 -13.36 1.42
CA LEU A 362 7.96 -12.45 0.60
C LEU A 362 9.18 -11.96 1.37
N ALA A 363 10.26 -11.64 0.64
CA ALA A 363 11.49 -11.14 1.24
C ALA A 363 11.25 -9.88 2.10
N GLU A 364 10.43 -8.94 1.61
CA GLU A 364 10.04 -7.73 2.33
C GLU A 364 9.18 -7.97 3.60
N HIS A 365 8.65 -9.18 3.80
CA HIS A 365 7.85 -9.53 5.00
C HIS A 365 8.73 -9.88 6.19
N VAL A 366 10.01 -10.16 5.99
CA VAL A 366 10.93 -10.52 7.05
C VAL A 366 11.24 -9.30 7.91
N ARG A 367 11.02 -9.43 9.23
CA ARG A 367 11.40 -8.42 10.23
C ARG A 367 12.78 -8.70 10.79
N ALA A 368 13.04 -9.96 11.11
CA ALA A 368 14.31 -10.43 11.65
C ALA A 368 14.55 -11.88 11.24
N ALA A 369 15.81 -12.24 11.09
CA ALA A 369 16.24 -13.62 10.92
C ALA A 369 17.43 -13.86 11.85
N GLU A 370 17.38 -14.96 12.58
CA GLU A 370 18.43 -15.37 13.50
C GLU A 370 18.88 -16.78 13.13
N LEU A 371 20.17 -17.07 13.16
CA LEU A 371 20.62 -18.45 13.02
C LEU A 371 20.17 -19.26 14.23
N ASN A 372 19.71 -20.48 13.97
CA ASN A 372 19.45 -21.45 15.03
C ASN A 372 20.75 -21.81 15.76
N THR A 373 20.63 -22.50 16.90
CA THR A 373 21.79 -22.88 17.73
C THR A 373 22.80 -23.77 17.02
N SER A 374 22.41 -24.51 15.99
CA SER A 374 23.32 -25.31 15.15
C SER A 374 24.02 -24.49 14.05
N GLY A 375 23.59 -23.25 13.79
CA GLY A 375 24.14 -22.39 12.74
C GLY A 375 23.82 -22.83 11.31
N THR A 376 22.82 -23.70 11.12
CA THR A 376 22.51 -24.33 9.83
C THR A 376 21.16 -23.92 9.24
N GLN A 377 20.30 -23.27 10.04
CA GLN A 377 18.98 -22.82 9.60
C GLN A 377 18.68 -21.44 10.20
N TRP A 378 17.86 -20.68 9.47
CA TRP A 378 17.37 -19.39 9.91
C TRP A 378 16.02 -19.51 10.58
N ILE A 379 15.88 -18.93 11.77
CA ILE A 379 14.60 -18.68 12.43
C ILE A 379 14.12 -17.30 12.00
N ILE A 380 13.14 -17.28 11.11
CA ILE A 380 12.56 -16.10 10.51
C ILE A 380 11.38 -15.62 11.33
N THR A 381 11.39 -14.33 11.64
CA THR A 381 10.28 -13.62 12.26
C THR A 381 9.72 -12.61 11.26
N LEU A 382 8.43 -12.72 10.95
CA LEU A 382 7.76 -11.83 10.02
C LEU A 382 7.33 -10.51 10.69
N LYS A 383 7.05 -9.50 9.86
CA LYS A 383 6.48 -8.22 10.29
C LYS A 383 5.06 -8.38 10.85
N ASP A 384 4.30 -9.34 10.33
CA ASP A 384 2.97 -9.67 10.82
C ASP A 384 3.08 -10.64 12.02
N PRO A 385 2.74 -10.22 13.25
CA PRO A 385 2.91 -11.03 14.44
C PRO A 385 1.83 -12.11 14.59
N THR A 386 0.84 -12.15 13.71
CA THR A 386 -0.21 -13.18 13.70
C THR A 386 0.18 -14.43 12.90
N LEU A 387 1.27 -14.33 12.12
CA LEU A 387 1.84 -15.43 11.37
C LEU A 387 2.86 -16.21 12.23
N PRO A 388 3.07 -17.52 11.96
CA PRO A 388 4.08 -18.28 12.67
C PRO A 388 5.49 -17.74 12.40
N ARG A 389 6.42 -18.04 13.32
CA ARG A 389 7.85 -17.99 12.98
C ARG A 389 8.15 -19.10 11.97
N TYR A 390 9.14 -18.89 11.11
CA TYR A 390 9.51 -19.89 10.11
C TYR A 390 10.94 -20.39 10.33
N ILE A 391 11.19 -21.66 10.01
CA ILE A 391 12.53 -22.24 9.94
C ILE A 391 12.87 -22.38 8.45
N ALA A 392 13.85 -21.62 7.99
CA ALA A 392 14.31 -21.63 6.60
C ALA A 392 15.71 -22.23 6.50
N SER A 393 15.93 -23.07 5.49
CA SER A 393 17.28 -23.53 5.13
C SER A 393 18.01 -22.49 4.29
N ASP A 394 19.33 -22.62 4.14
CA ASP A 394 20.13 -21.76 3.27
C ASP A 394 19.80 -21.94 1.76
N GLU A 395 19.08 -23.00 1.40
CA GLU A 395 18.60 -23.25 0.04
C GLU A 395 17.30 -22.50 -0.29
N CYS A 396 16.59 -22.03 0.73
CA CYS A 396 15.34 -21.30 0.56
C CYS A 396 15.60 -19.98 -0.16
N ARG A 397 14.75 -19.71 -1.15
CA ARG A 397 14.74 -18.47 -1.92
C ARG A 397 13.40 -17.80 -1.71
N PHE A 398 13.40 -16.50 -1.50
CA PHE A 398 12.18 -15.73 -1.25
C PHE A 398 12.01 -14.67 -2.33
N TRP A 399 10.82 -14.61 -2.92
CA TRP A 399 10.50 -13.62 -3.93
C TRP A 399 10.34 -12.24 -3.28
N SER A 400 10.88 -11.21 -3.94
CA SER A 400 10.53 -9.83 -3.62
C SER A 400 9.61 -9.26 -4.70
N ARG A 401 8.40 -8.84 -4.30
CA ARG A 401 7.46 -8.23 -5.25
C ARG A 401 7.90 -6.83 -5.62
N THR A 402 8.44 -6.05 -4.68
CA THR A 402 8.97 -4.72 -5.00
C THR A 402 10.06 -4.80 -6.06
N ARG A 403 10.98 -5.78 -5.95
CA ARG A 403 12.13 -5.91 -6.86
C ARG A 403 11.90 -6.80 -8.07
N GLN A 404 10.83 -7.60 -8.07
CA GLN A 404 10.54 -8.61 -9.09
C GLN A 404 11.72 -9.58 -9.29
N ARG A 405 12.34 -10.01 -8.18
CA ARG A 405 13.53 -10.89 -8.17
C ARG A 405 13.51 -11.83 -6.97
N TRP A 406 14.19 -12.97 -7.11
CA TRP A 406 14.43 -13.92 -6.03
C TRP A 406 15.65 -13.51 -5.21
N TYR A 407 15.54 -13.65 -3.89
CA TYR A 407 16.64 -13.40 -2.95
C TYR A 407 16.84 -14.60 -2.03
N ARG A 408 18.08 -14.76 -1.56
CA ARG A 408 18.42 -15.71 -0.50
C ARG A 408 18.96 -14.97 0.72
N LEU A 409 18.76 -15.59 1.87
CA LEU A 409 19.39 -15.16 3.11
C LEU A 409 20.79 -15.74 3.17
N VAL A 410 21.78 -14.90 3.46
CA VAL A 410 23.15 -15.33 3.72
C VAL A 410 23.66 -14.64 4.98
N GLN A 411 24.58 -15.31 5.66
CA GLN A 411 25.30 -14.73 6.78
C GLN A 411 26.30 -13.69 6.25
N GLY A 412 26.18 -12.44 6.71
CA GLY A 412 27.16 -11.39 6.45
C GLY A 412 28.36 -11.47 7.39
N ASP A 413 29.38 -10.65 7.13
CA ASP A 413 30.67 -10.68 7.84
C ASP A 413 30.56 -10.48 9.36
N ASN A 414 29.54 -9.73 9.81
CA ASN A 414 29.27 -9.48 11.24
C ASN A 414 28.27 -10.47 11.87
N ARG A 415 28.00 -11.61 11.22
CA ARG A 415 26.91 -12.55 11.54
C ARG A 415 25.50 -11.99 11.41
N ASP A 416 25.36 -10.78 10.86
CA ASP A 416 24.07 -10.20 10.50
C ASP A 416 23.50 -10.84 9.24
N MET A 417 22.19 -10.79 9.12
CA MET A 417 21.46 -11.25 7.93
C MET A 417 21.71 -10.33 6.74
N THR A 418 22.15 -10.88 5.60
CA THR A 418 22.24 -10.17 4.33
C THR A 418 21.35 -10.83 3.27
N TRP A 419 20.65 -10.00 2.49
CA TRP A 419 19.92 -10.46 1.32
C TRP A 419 20.83 -10.42 0.09
N VAL A 420 20.98 -11.56 -0.59
CA VAL A 420 21.71 -11.64 -1.86
C VAL A 420 20.75 -12.02 -2.98
N GLU A 421 20.78 -11.23 -4.07
CA GLU A 421 20.00 -11.53 -5.26
C GLU A 421 20.41 -12.90 -5.82
N PHE A 422 19.43 -13.76 -6.03
CA PHE A 422 19.63 -15.06 -6.62
C PHE A 422 19.55 -14.94 -8.13
N GLN A 423 20.72 -14.91 -8.78
CA GLN A 423 20.81 -15.07 -10.23
C GLN A 423 20.75 -16.56 -10.56
N SER A 424 19.68 -16.98 -11.23
CA SER A 424 19.60 -18.31 -11.84
C SER A 424 20.77 -18.46 -12.81
N ARG A 425 21.75 -19.31 -12.48
CA ARG A 425 22.71 -19.78 -13.50
C ARG A 425 21.90 -20.57 -14.52
N HIS A 426 21.96 -20.11 -15.78
CA HIS A 426 21.30 -20.70 -16.94
C HIS A 426 21.67 -22.17 -17.14
#